data_AF-A0A0G2EDL8-F1
#
_entry.id   AF-A0A0G2EDL8-F1
#
_cell.length_a   1.000
_cell.length_b   1.000
_cell.length_c   1.000
_cell.angle_alpha   90.00
_cell.angle_beta   90.00
_cell.angle_gamma   90.00
#
_symmetry.space_group_name_H-M   'P 1'
#
loop_
_entity.id
_entity.type
_entity.pdbx_description
1 polymer ?
#
loop_
_entity_poly.entity_id
_entity_poly.type
_entity_poly.pdbx_seq_one_letter_code
_entity_poly.pdbx_strand_id
1 'polypeptide(L)'
;MAIQPRLQAAIFINRCRHIQTPITSNLADALRRFRSPTDGRVVWADGICINQADDREKGHQVRLMRMIYKRAARVLVWLGRPAPGDEQQPRAAFDALCALANQTRAAGEPPAAWDDEQPSPAITTTSSSTRRTDPDDSLPPSPFSSGTANGGRKRTSALLADRWAALAPFYALPWFRRVWMIQEIALSSASTALHWGLPPSSGTGARIAWSHVARATDRIVALKHRLPLHRLPGALHAHLMGSLWQAEQRRNGSRIPLMTTMLSGDGDGDDEERMTFEELHAKTVALSFVASDPRDRVYALLGIPTRETEPDDGVLYLEPDYGVNL
;
A
#
# COMPACT_ATOMS: atom_id res chain seq x y z
N MET A 1 2.80 -25.03 6.32
CA MET A 1 2.25 -25.02 7.68
C MET A 1 1.73 -23.61 7.95
N ALA A 2 0.42 -23.41 7.82
CA ALA A 2 -0.20 -22.10 8.04
C ALA A 2 -0.10 -21.75 9.53
N ILE A 3 0.57 -20.65 9.86
CA ILE A 3 0.57 -20.12 11.22
C ILE A 3 -0.82 -19.53 11.42
N GLN A 4 -1.73 -20.29 12.05
CA GLN A 4 -2.99 -19.71 12.50
C GLN A 4 -2.66 -18.55 13.45
N PRO A 5 -3.18 -17.34 13.21
CA PRO A 5 -2.86 -16.20 14.05
C PRO A 5 -3.40 -16.47 15.46
N ARG A 6 -2.52 -16.48 16.47
CA ARG A 6 -2.95 -16.67 17.86
C ARG A 6 -3.93 -15.56 18.23
N LEU A 7 -5.17 -15.94 18.52
CA LEU A 7 -6.16 -15.07 19.14
C LEU A 7 -5.64 -14.70 20.54
N GLN A 8 -5.45 -13.41 20.79
CA GLN A 8 -4.72 -12.92 21.97
C GLN A 8 -5.41 -11.74 22.66
N ALA A 9 -6.50 -11.24 22.08
CA ALA A 9 -7.31 -10.18 22.65
C ALA A 9 -8.80 -10.49 22.46
N ALA A 10 -9.64 -9.81 23.23
CA ALA A 10 -11.09 -9.91 23.11
C ALA A 10 -11.71 -8.50 23.00
N ILE A 11 -12.78 -8.42 22.21
CA ILE A 11 -13.61 -7.21 22.09
C ILE A 11 -15.07 -7.53 22.42
N PHE A 12 -15.85 -6.49 22.66
CA PHE A 12 -17.30 -6.59 22.82
C PHE A 12 -17.99 -6.05 21.58
N ILE A 13 -18.86 -6.85 20.98
CA ILE A 13 -19.64 -6.47 19.79
C ILE A 13 -21.07 -6.10 20.23
N ASN A 14 -21.71 -5.15 19.53
CA ASN A 14 -23.10 -4.73 19.77
C ASN A 14 -23.41 -4.27 21.21
N ARG A 15 -22.42 -3.70 21.91
CA ARG A 15 -22.53 -3.32 23.34
C ARG A 15 -22.89 -4.50 24.26
N CYS A 16 -22.80 -5.74 23.78
CA CYS A 16 -22.99 -6.93 24.60
C CYS A 16 -21.77 -7.13 25.49
N ARG A 17 -21.86 -6.76 26.77
CA ARG A 17 -20.76 -6.91 27.73
C ARG A 17 -20.58 -8.34 28.23
N HIS A 18 -21.47 -9.25 27.85
CA HIS A 18 -21.49 -10.63 28.34
C HIS A 18 -20.83 -11.62 27.38
N ILE A 19 -20.64 -11.24 26.12
CA ILE A 19 -20.01 -12.09 25.09
C ILE A 19 -18.77 -11.38 24.57
N GLN A 20 -17.63 -12.01 24.81
CA GLN A 20 -16.34 -11.57 24.29
C GLN A 20 -16.05 -12.28 22.97
N THR A 21 -15.72 -11.50 21.94
CA THR A 21 -15.29 -12.03 20.64
C THR A 21 -13.77 -12.01 20.58
N PRO A 22 -13.10 -13.16 20.41
CA PRO A 22 -11.66 -13.22 20.33
C PRO A 22 -11.16 -12.68 18.99
N ILE A 23 -10.07 -11.91 19.02
CA ILE A 23 -9.42 -11.35 17.84
C ILE A 23 -7.89 -11.49 17.94
N THR A 24 -7.22 -11.35 16.79
CA THR A 24 -5.76 -11.36 16.72
C THR A 24 -5.18 -10.12 17.41
N SER A 25 -3.96 -10.24 17.96
CA SER A 25 -3.27 -9.11 18.59
C SER A 25 -3.05 -7.95 17.61
N ASN A 26 -2.72 -8.27 16.35
CA ASN A 26 -2.54 -7.27 15.30
C ASN A 26 -3.82 -6.45 15.05
N LEU A 27 -4.99 -7.12 14.97
CA LEU A 27 -6.27 -6.43 14.79
C LEU A 27 -6.64 -5.61 16.01
N ALA A 28 -6.42 -6.13 17.22
CA ALA A 28 -6.66 -5.40 18.46
C ALA A 28 -5.83 -4.12 18.54
N ASP A 29 -4.57 -4.18 18.11
CA ASP A 29 -3.68 -3.02 18.06
C ASP A 29 -4.10 -2.00 17.02
N ALA A 30 -4.46 -2.45 15.82
CA ALA A 30 -5.02 -1.58 14.78
C ALA A 30 -6.28 -0.84 15.28
N LEU A 31 -7.23 -1.56 15.88
CA LEU A 31 -8.46 -0.97 16.41
C LEU A 31 -8.17 0.06 17.50
N ARG A 32 -7.23 -0.21 18.42
CA ARG A 32 -6.81 0.78 19.43
C ARG A 32 -6.14 1.99 18.80
N ARG A 33 -5.33 1.79 17.75
CA ARG A 33 -4.63 2.86 17.02
C ARG A 33 -5.59 3.79 16.28
N PHE A 34 -6.68 3.24 15.74
CA PHE A 34 -7.65 3.99 14.93
C PHE A 34 -8.84 4.52 15.73
N ARG A 35 -9.04 4.06 16.97
CA ARG A 35 -10.08 4.56 17.86
C ARG A 35 -9.89 6.06 18.13
N SER A 36 -10.96 6.85 17.93
CA SER A 36 -10.99 8.24 18.43
C SER A 36 -11.23 8.22 19.95
N PRO A 37 -10.58 9.09 20.74
CA PRO A 37 -10.88 9.22 22.16
C PRO A 37 -12.28 9.78 22.42
N THR A 38 -12.83 10.55 21.48
CA THR A 38 -14.08 11.30 21.64
C THR A 38 -15.22 10.74 20.80
N ASP A 39 -14.92 10.20 19.61
CA ASP A 39 -15.94 9.91 18.60
C ASP A 39 -16.06 8.42 18.29
N GLY A 40 -17.30 7.97 18.10
CA GLY A 40 -17.56 6.68 17.48
C GLY A 40 -17.05 6.68 16.04
N ARG A 41 -16.34 5.61 15.64
CA ARG A 41 -15.95 5.38 14.24
C ARG A 41 -16.60 4.11 13.74
N VAL A 42 -17.09 4.16 12.51
CA VAL A 42 -17.52 2.97 11.77
C VAL A 42 -16.30 2.44 11.03
N VAL A 43 -15.92 1.21 11.32
CA VAL A 43 -14.79 0.53 10.68
C VAL A 43 -15.24 -0.86 10.24
N TRP A 44 -14.77 -1.27 9.06
CA TRP A 44 -14.91 -2.64 8.58
C TRP A 44 -13.55 -3.33 8.73
N ALA A 45 -13.56 -4.55 9.25
CA ALA A 45 -12.41 -5.43 9.32
C ALA A 45 -12.88 -6.87 9.09
N ASP A 46 -12.35 -7.53 8.07
CA ASP A 46 -12.69 -8.90 7.67
C ASP A 46 -12.73 -9.90 8.83
N GLY A 47 -11.74 -9.84 9.75
CA GLY A 47 -11.67 -10.72 10.91
C GLY A 47 -12.78 -10.53 11.95
N ILE A 48 -13.66 -9.53 11.80
CA ILE A 48 -14.80 -9.25 12.68
C ILE A 48 -16.11 -9.22 11.89
N CYS A 49 -16.10 -8.62 10.70
CA CYS A 49 -17.30 -8.37 9.89
C CYS A 49 -17.70 -9.54 9.00
N ILE A 50 -16.85 -10.56 8.86
CA ILE A 50 -17.14 -11.80 8.14
C ILE A 50 -17.20 -12.93 9.16
N ASN A 51 -18.25 -13.76 9.11
CA ASN A 51 -18.28 -15.01 9.86
C ASN A 51 -17.29 -15.99 9.25
N GLN A 52 -16.08 -16.03 9.83
CA GLN A 52 -15.00 -16.89 9.39
C GLN A 52 -15.31 -18.40 9.50
N ALA A 53 -16.42 -18.78 10.16
CA ALA A 53 -16.88 -20.16 10.29
C ALA A 53 -17.98 -20.56 9.28
N ASP A 54 -18.47 -19.64 8.46
CA ASP A 54 -19.48 -19.91 7.43
C ASP A 54 -18.85 -19.68 6.04
N ASP A 55 -18.44 -20.76 5.38
CA ASP A 55 -17.80 -20.72 4.06
C ASP A 55 -18.70 -20.10 2.98
N ARG A 56 -20.03 -20.24 3.10
CA ARG A 56 -20.98 -19.67 2.15
C ARG A 56 -21.07 -18.16 2.31
N GLU A 57 -21.16 -17.68 3.56
CA GLU A 57 -21.14 -16.25 3.85
C GLU A 57 -19.78 -15.65 3.49
N LYS A 58 -18.68 -16.33 3.81
CA LYS A 58 -17.33 -15.92 3.43
C LYS A 58 -17.17 -15.76 1.92
N GLY A 59 -17.66 -16.71 1.11
CA GLY A 59 -17.66 -16.59 -0.35
C GLY A 59 -18.43 -15.36 -0.84
N HIS A 60 -19.62 -15.12 -0.27
CA HIS A 60 -20.39 -13.90 -0.55
C HIS A 60 -19.64 -12.61 -0.16
N GLN A 61 -19.02 -12.58 1.01
CA GLN A 61 -18.27 -11.42 1.48
C GLN A 61 -17.06 -11.13 0.60
N VAL A 62 -16.32 -12.17 0.17
CA VAL A 62 -15.18 -12.03 -0.74
C VAL A 62 -15.60 -11.45 -2.10
N ARG A 63 -16.75 -11.84 -2.62
CA ARG A 63 -17.35 -11.20 -3.80
C ARG A 63 -17.63 -9.71 -3.58
N LEU A 64 -17.98 -9.31 -2.35
CA LEU A 64 -18.29 -7.92 -1.99
C LEU A 64 -17.06 -7.07 -1.62
N MET A 65 -15.93 -7.68 -1.23
CA MET A 65 -14.73 -6.97 -0.75
C MET A 65 -14.27 -5.85 -1.69
N ARG A 66 -14.37 -6.07 -3.00
CA ARG A 66 -14.05 -5.05 -4.01
C ARG A 66 -14.84 -3.75 -3.79
N MET A 67 -16.14 -3.88 -3.51
CA MET A 67 -17.03 -2.73 -3.31
C MET A 67 -16.79 -2.07 -1.96
N ILE A 68 -16.42 -2.86 -0.95
CA ILE A 68 -16.06 -2.36 0.37
C ILE A 68 -14.84 -1.43 0.27
N TYR A 69 -13.75 -1.89 -0.36
CA TYR A 69 -12.55 -1.06 -0.53
C TYR A 69 -12.78 0.13 -1.47
N LYS A 70 -13.48 -0.07 -2.59
CA LYS A 70 -13.78 1.01 -3.56
C LYS A 70 -14.67 2.10 -2.98
N ARG A 71 -15.65 1.75 -2.13
CA ARG A 71 -16.57 2.70 -1.49
C ARG A 71 -16.10 3.19 -0.13
N ALA A 72 -15.00 2.65 0.41
CA ALA A 72 -14.47 3.12 1.68
C ALA A 72 -14.03 4.58 1.55
N ALA A 73 -14.49 5.42 2.49
CA ALA A 73 -14.02 6.80 2.56
C ALA A 73 -12.48 6.85 2.66
N ARG A 74 -11.90 5.94 3.45
CA ARG A 74 -10.46 5.77 3.63
C ARG A 74 -10.15 4.31 3.92
N VAL A 75 -9.05 3.82 3.37
CA VAL A 75 -8.45 2.54 3.79
C VAL A 75 -7.28 2.84 4.74
N LEU A 76 -7.30 2.19 5.90
CA LEU A 76 -6.30 2.36 6.95
C LEU A 76 -5.46 1.09 7.04
N VAL A 77 -4.22 1.15 6.55
CA VAL A 77 -3.29 0.02 6.61
C VAL A 77 -2.51 0.08 7.92
N TRP A 78 -2.58 -0.98 8.71
CA TRP A 78 -1.79 -1.11 9.94
C TRP A 78 -0.58 -2.01 9.70
N LEU A 79 0.62 -1.43 9.84
CA LEU A 79 1.91 -2.09 9.62
C LEU A 79 2.48 -2.76 10.87
N GLY A 80 1.81 -2.61 12.02
CA GLY A 80 2.25 -3.18 13.29
C GLY A 80 3.00 -2.19 14.19
N ARG A 81 3.57 -2.72 15.27
CA ARG A 81 4.48 -1.99 16.16
C ARG A 81 5.93 -2.25 15.70
N PRO A 82 6.85 -1.28 15.84
CA PRO A 82 8.27 -1.57 15.71
C PRO A 82 8.70 -2.58 16.77
N ALA A 83 9.81 -3.28 16.50
CA ALA A 83 10.44 -4.12 17.51
C ALA A 83 10.96 -3.24 18.67
N PRO A 84 11.07 -3.78 19.90
CA PRO A 84 11.69 -3.05 21.00
C PRO A 84 13.11 -2.59 20.63
N GLY A 85 13.40 -1.30 20.79
CA GLY A 85 14.67 -0.69 20.40
C GLY A 85 14.71 -0.12 18.97
N ASP A 86 13.70 -0.38 18.16
CA ASP A 86 13.56 0.12 16.78
C ASP A 86 12.46 1.20 16.67
N GLU A 87 12.17 1.93 17.75
CA GLU A 87 11.02 2.85 17.81
C GLU A 87 11.07 3.97 16.74
N GLN A 88 12.27 4.30 16.23
CA GLN A 88 12.46 5.30 15.20
C GLN A 88 12.46 4.76 13.77
N GLN A 89 12.41 3.44 13.61
CA GLN A 89 12.34 2.79 12.30
C GLN A 89 11.17 3.30 11.45
N PRO A 90 9.92 3.48 11.99
CA PRO A 90 8.81 3.98 11.19
C PRO A 90 9.06 5.37 10.60
N ARG A 91 9.58 6.29 11.42
CA ARG A 91 9.84 7.68 11.02
C ARG A 91 10.96 7.75 10.00
N ALA A 92 12.09 7.08 10.27
CA ALA A 92 13.22 7.03 9.35
C ALA A 92 12.83 6.44 7.98
N ALA A 93 12.00 5.40 7.96
CA ALA A 93 11.50 4.82 6.71
C ALA A 93 10.62 5.82 5.95
N PHE A 94 9.71 6.51 6.64
CA PHE A 94 8.79 7.46 6.00
C PHE A 94 9.50 8.73 5.53
N ASP A 95 10.53 9.19 6.25
CA ASP A 95 11.45 10.24 5.79
C ASP A 95 12.13 9.83 4.47
N ALA A 96 12.66 8.61 4.40
CA ALA A 96 13.31 8.09 3.20
C ALA A 96 12.33 7.98 2.02
N LEU A 97 11.09 7.51 2.26
CA LEU A 97 10.03 7.44 1.25
C LEU A 97 9.63 8.83 0.75
N CYS A 98 9.35 9.78 1.64
CA CYS A 98 9.01 11.15 1.26
C CYS A 98 10.14 11.80 0.46
N ALA A 99 11.40 11.61 0.87
CA ALA A 99 12.56 12.14 0.16
C ALA A 99 12.74 11.53 -1.25
N LEU A 100 12.32 10.28 -1.47
CA LEU A 100 12.28 9.66 -2.80
C LEU A 100 11.08 10.16 -3.61
N ALA A 101 9.89 10.20 -3.00
CA ALA A 101 8.67 10.67 -3.64
C ALA A 101 8.79 12.12 -4.14
N ASN A 102 9.49 12.97 -3.39
CA ASN A 102 9.72 14.37 -3.75
C ASN A 102 10.61 14.59 -4.97
N GLN A 103 11.38 13.58 -5.41
CA GLN A 103 12.25 13.68 -6.58
C GLN A 103 11.47 13.62 -7.90
N THR A 104 10.33 12.94 -7.90
CA THR A 104 9.47 12.79 -9.08
C THR A 104 8.17 13.56 -8.93
N ARG A 105 8.14 14.55 -8.02
CA ARG A 105 7.01 15.42 -7.77
C ARG A 105 6.81 16.38 -8.95
N ALA A 106 5.56 16.58 -9.37
CA ALA A 106 5.25 17.56 -10.41
C ALA A 106 5.51 19.00 -9.94
N ALA A 107 5.82 19.90 -10.87
CA ALA A 107 5.94 21.33 -10.57
C ALA A 107 4.62 21.87 -10.00
N GLY A 108 4.68 22.53 -8.84
CA GLY A 108 3.52 23.12 -8.16
C GLY A 108 2.77 22.20 -7.18
N GLU A 109 3.04 20.89 -7.17
CA GLU A 109 2.49 19.99 -6.14
C GLU A 109 3.19 20.26 -4.79
N PRO A 110 2.50 20.25 -3.63
CA PRO A 110 3.16 20.36 -2.32
C PRO A 110 4.11 19.19 -2.07
N PRO A 111 5.20 19.38 -1.29
CA PRO A 111 6.14 18.31 -1.02
C PRO A 111 5.44 17.20 -0.23
N ALA A 112 5.68 15.95 -0.59
CA ALA A 112 5.30 14.81 0.21
C ALA A 112 5.89 14.93 1.61
N ALA A 113 5.02 14.91 2.61
CA ALA A 113 5.35 14.81 4.01
C ALA A 113 4.47 13.73 4.65
N TRP A 114 4.96 13.18 5.76
CA TRP A 114 4.23 12.20 6.56
C TRP A 114 3.72 12.87 7.83
N ASP A 115 2.67 12.30 8.43
CA ASP A 115 1.89 12.86 9.55
C ASP A 115 1.09 14.14 9.26
N ASP A 116 0.96 14.55 7.98
CA ASP A 116 0.05 15.64 7.63
C ASP A 116 -1.39 15.27 7.98
N GLU A 117 -2.05 16.08 8.82
CA GLU A 117 -3.48 15.97 9.10
C GLU A 117 -4.34 16.34 7.87
N GLN A 118 -3.74 16.90 6.83
CA GLN A 118 -4.47 17.42 5.67
C GLN A 118 -5.10 16.29 4.83
N PRO A 119 -6.40 16.39 4.49
CA PRO A 119 -6.95 15.64 3.36
C PRO A 119 -6.25 16.12 2.08
N SER A 120 -5.89 15.19 1.18
CA SER A 120 -5.19 15.50 -0.08
C SER A 120 -5.85 16.69 -0.81
N PRO A 121 -5.07 17.67 -1.30
CA PRO A 121 -5.66 18.84 -1.94
C PRO A 121 -6.29 18.46 -3.28
N ALA A 122 -7.51 18.95 -3.50
CA ALA A 122 -8.12 19.03 -4.82
C ALA A 122 -7.28 19.95 -5.72
N ILE A 123 -7.16 19.54 -6.98
CA ILE A 123 -6.31 20.09 -8.04
C ILE A 123 -6.70 21.54 -8.38
N THR A 124 -5.72 22.45 -8.50
CA THR A 124 -5.88 23.76 -9.16
C THR A 124 -4.92 23.89 -10.33
N THR A 125 -5.50 24.23 -11.47
CA THR A 125 -4.92 24.42 -12.81
C THR A 125 -4.06 25.68 -12.88
N THR A 126 -2.80 25.59 -13.31
CA THR A 126 -2.17 26.65 -14.15
C THR A 126 -0.98 26.09 -14.93
N SER A 127 -1.00 26.31 -16.24
CA SER A 127 0.04 25.97 -17.22
C SER A 127 1.21 26.96 -17.20
N SER A 128 2.45 26.47 -17.29
CA SER A 128 3.50 27.11 -18.10
C SER A 128 4.67 26.15 -18.37
N SER A 129 5.22 26.26 -19.58
CA SER A 129 6.20 25.38 -20.20
C SER A 129 7.63 25.87 -19.97
N THR A 130 8.55 24.97 -19.64
CA THR A 130 9.98 25.09 -20.00
C THR A 130 10.61 23.71 -20.18
N ARG A 131 11.36 23.54 -21.27
CA ARG A 131 12.10 22.31 -21.64
C ARG A 131 13.50 22.29 -21.01
N ARG A 132 14.05 21.06 -20.91
CA ARG A 132 15.49 20.63 -20.80
C ARG A 132 16.07 20.74 -19.38
N THR A 133 16.91 19.83 -18.86
CA THR A 133 17.82 18.77 -19.38
C THR A 133 18.18 17.82 -18.23
N ASP A 134 18.32 16.52 -18.48
CA ASP A 134 19.02 15.53 -17.62
C ASP A 134 20.40 15.19 -18.27
N PRO A 135 21.42 14.63 -17.58
CA PRO A 135 21.36 13.87 -16.31
C PRO A 135 22.46 14.19 -15.27
N ASP A 136 22.11 14.24 -13.98
CA ASP A 136 23.05 13.86 -12.91
C ASP A 136 22.35 12.95 -11.90
N ASP A 137 22.91 11.76 -11.78
CA ASP A 137 22.32 10.52 -11.29
C ASP A 137 22.53 10.35 -9.78
N SER A 138 22.35 11.45 -9.03
CA SER A 138 22.56 11.52 -7.58
C SER A 138 21.24 11.87 -6.89
N LEU A 139 20.75 11.01 -5.99
CA LEU A 139 19.65 11.38 -5.09
C LEU A 139 20.01 12.74 -4.45
N PRO A 140 19.18 13.79 -4.56
CA PRO A 140 19.51 15.07 -3.96
C PRO A 140 19.57 14.91 -2.42
N PRO A 141 20.57 15.54 -1.77
CA PRO A 141 20.58 15.61 -0.32
C PRO A 141 19.31 16.34 0.16
N SER A 142 18.86 15.95 1.35
CA SER A 142 17.82 16.69 2.09
C SER A 142 18.13 18.19 2.12
N PRO A 143 17.13 19.10 2.13
CA PRO A 143 17.35 20.55 2.13
C PRO A 143 18.12 21.11 3.35
N PHE A 144 18.66 20.27 4.24
CA PHE A 144 19.53 20.67 5.34
C PHE A 144 20.97 20.14 5.14
N SER A 145 21.78 20.81 4.33
CA SER A 145 23.24 20.97 4.55
C SER A 145 23.96 21.57 3.33
N SER A 146 24.41 22.81 3.48
CA SER A 146 25.48 23.42 2.68
C SER A 146 26.86 22.96 3.16
N GLY A 147 27.73 22.46 2.28
CA GLY A 147 29.15 22.23 2.63
C GLY A 147 29.98 21.42 1.63
N THR A 148 30.89 22.13 0.94
CA THR A 148 32.16 21.77 0.25
C THR A 148 32.45 20.36 -0.31
N ALA A 149 32.99 20.35 -1.54
CA ALA A 149 32.88 19.30 -2.56
C ALA A 149 33.76 18.04 -2.44
N ASN A 150 34.67 17.90 -1.47
CA ASN A 150 35.50 16.68 -1.35
C ASN A 150 35.04 15.72 -0.24
N GLY A 151 34.29 16.22 0.75
CA GLY A 151 33.55 15.40 1.73
C GLY A 151 32.20 14.91 1.20
N GLY A 152 31.74 15.45 0.06
CA GLY A 152 30.43 15.18 -0.52
C GLY A 152 30.21 13.72 -0.90
N ARG A 153 31.16 13.05 -1.57
CA ARG A 153 31.00 11.68 -2.08
C ARG A 153 30.85 10.62 -0.98
N LYS A 154 31.62 10.74 0.12
CA LYS A 154 31.49 9.85 1.28
C LYS A 154 30.20 10.12 2.06
N ARG A 155 29.80 11.39 2.16
CA ARG A 155 28.54 11.79 2.79
C ARG A 155 27.32 11.34 1.98
N THR A 156 27.37 11.42 0.65
CA THR A 156 26.27 10.96 -0.22
C THR A 156 26.14 9.44 -0.23
N SER A 157 27.26 8.70 -0.23
CA SER A 157 27.21 7.23 -0.07
C SER A 157 26.67 6.81 1.30
N ALA A 158 27.05 7.52 2.37
CA ALA A 158 26.53 7.29 3.71
C ALA A 158 25.02 7.60 3.79
N LEU A 159 24.58 8.74 3.26
CA LEU A 159 23.16 9.12 3.24
C LEU A 159 22.30 8.14 2.43
N LEU A 160 22.83 7.62 1.32
CA LEU A 160 22.17 6.57 0.54
C LEU A 160 22.08 5.27 1.34
N ALA A 161 23.16 4.89 2.03
CA ALA A 161 23.18 3.71 2.90
C ALA A 161 22.20 3.85 4.07
N ASP A 162 22.10 5.03 4.68
CA ASP A 162 21.20 5.32 5.80
C ASP A 162 19.73 5.25 5.36
N ARG A 163 19.39 5.87 4.23
CA ARG A 163 18.04 5.75 3.64
C ARG A 163 17.72 4.30 3.29
N TRP A 164 18.68 3.54 2.78
CA TRP A 164 18.49 2.14 2.46
C TRP A 164 18.25 1.28 3.71
N ALA A 165 19.05 1.51 4.76
CA ALA A 165 18.87 0.87 6.06
C ALA A 165 17.49 1.17 6.66
N ALA A 166 16.94 2.36 6.40
CA ALA A 166 15.59 2.70 6.82
C ALA A 166 14.49 2.00 5.97
N LEU A 167 14.70 1.81 4.67
CA LEU A 167 13.70 1.21 3.77
C LEU A 167 13.65 -0.31 3.84
N ALA A 168 14.77 -0.99 4.12
CA ALA A 168 14.79 -2.45 4.13
C ALA A 168 13.83 -3.07 5.16
N PRO A 169 13.79 -2.62 6.43
CA PRO A 169 12.81 -3.12 7.40
C PRO A 169 11.36 -2.80 7.00
N PHE A 170 11.11 -1.65 6.36
CA PHE A 170 9.78 -1.31 5.85
C PHE A 170 9.30 -2.30 4.79
N TYR A 171 10.09 -2.52 3.73
CA TYR A 171 9.72 -3.49 2.69
C TYR A 171 9.84 -4.95 3.14
N ALA A 172 10.45 -5.23 4.29
CA ALA A 172 10.45 -6.54 4.92
C ALA A 172 9.17 -6.82 5.72
N LEU A 173 8.32 -5.81 5.95
CA LEU A 173 7.08 -5.99 6.71
C LEU A 173 6.18 -7.05 6.04
N PRO A 174 5.65 -8.03 6.82
CA PRO A 174 4.84 -9.11 6.28
C PRO A 174 3.63 -8.66 5.45
N TRP A 175 3.09 -7.47 5.76
CA TRP A 175 1.94 -6.90 5.06
C TRP A 175 2.15 -6.82 3.53
N PHE A 176 3.35 -6.42 3.08
CA PHE A 176 3.66 -6.31 1.64
C PHE A 176 3.53 -7.63 0.86
N ARG A 177 3.62 -8.76 1.56
CA ARG A 177 3.57 -10.08 0.93
C ARG A 177 2.19 -10.72 1.00
N ARG A 178 1.21 -10.10 1.68
CA ARG A 178 -0.14 -10.68 1.79
C ARG A 178 -0.86 -10.56 0.45
N VAL A 179 -1.43 -11.65 -0.05
CA VAL A 179 -2.20 -11.62 -1.30
C VAL A 179 -3.37 -10.63 -1.24
N TRP A 180 -3.98 -10.49 -0.06
CA TRP A 180 -5.08 -9.55 0.17
C TRP A 180 -4.67 -8.06 0.11
N MET A 181 -3.36 -7.75 0.10
CA MET A 181 -2.86 -6.40 -0.22
C MET A 181 -3.41 -5.92 -1.56
N ILE A 182 -3.69 -6.84 -2.49
CA ILE A 182 -4.20 -6.54 -3.83
C ILE A 182 -5.50 -5.74 -3.77
N GLN A 183 -6.55 -6.26 -3.15
CA GLN A 183 -7.81 -5.52 -3.04
C GLN A 183 -7.71 -4.36 -2.05
N GLU A 184 -6.95 -4.54 -0.96
CA GLU A 184 -6.74 -3.50 0.07
C GLU A 184 -6.17 -2.21 -0.53
N ILE A 185 -5.32 -2.32 -1.56
CA ILE A 185 -4.62 -1.17 -2.14
C ILE A 185 -5.12 -0.82 -3.53
N ALA A 186 -5.17 -1.77 -4.46
CA ALA A 186 -5.49 -1.48 -5.85
C ALA A 186 -6.87 -0.84 -6.00
N LEU A 187 -7.84 -1.25 -5.19
CA LEU A 187 -9.22 -0.76 -5.24
C LEU A 187 -9.49 0.38 -4.25
N SER A 188 -8.48 0.83 -3.52
CA SER A 188 -8.65 1.83 -2.48
C SER A 188 -8.68 3.26 -3.03
N SER A 189 -9.32 4.18 -2.29
CA SER A 189 -9.38 5.58 -2.69
C SER A 189 -8.02 6.29 -2.59
N ALA A 190 -7.93 7.52 -3.11
CA ALA A 190 -6.73 8.34 -2.98
C ALA A 190 -6.35 8.66 -1.52
N SER A 191 -7.28 8.48 -0.58
CA SER A 191 -7.10 8.81 0.85
C SER A 191 -6.50 7.66 1.68
N THR A 192 -6.03 6.59 1.04
CA THR A 192 -5.40 5.43 1.69
C THR A 192 -4.12 5.82 2.41
N ALA A 193 -3.98 5.36 3.66
CA ALA A 193 -2.85 5.70 4.51
C ALA A 193 -2.29 4.47 5.23
N LEU A 194 -0.96 4.40 5.30
CA LEU A 194 -0.20 3.40 6.04
C LEU A 194 0.18 3.98 7.39
N HIS A 195 -0.08 3.22 8.45
CA HIS A 195 0.22 3.55 9.83
C HIS A 195 1.20 2.54 10.40
N TRP A 196 2.28 3.03 10.99
CA TRP A 196 3.31 2.20 11.61
C TRP A 196 3.71 2.78 12.96
N GLY A 197 3.68 1.95 14.01
CA GLY A 197 4.01 2.38 15.38
C GLY A 197 2.83 2.91 16.19
N LEU A 198 3.10 3.22 17.46
CA LEU A 198 2.10 3.53 18.47
C LEU A 198 1.35 4.85 18.21
N PRO A 199 0.29 5.19 18.96
CA PRO A 199 -0.44 6.44 18.76
C PRO A 199 0.44 7.69 18.92
N PRO A 200 0.07 8.85 18.35
CA PRO A 200 0.87 10.09 18.42
C PRO A 200 1.22 10.52 19.85
N SER A 201 0.37 10.19 20.84
CA SER A 201 0.63 10.44 22.27
C SER A 201 1.88 9.76 22.82
N SER A 202 2.41 8.75 22.11
CA SER A 202 3.67 8.08 22.44
C SER A 202 4.88 8.62 21.67
N GLY A 203 4.68 9.55 20.73
CA GLY A 203 5.73 10.15 19.90
C GLY A 203 6.39 9.21 18.86
N THR A 204 6.00 7.94 18.78
CA THR A 204 6.70 6.91 17.98
C THR A 204 5.91 6.40 16.78
N GLY A 205 4.64 6.78 16.66
CA GLY A 205 3.84 6.49 15.47
C GLY A 205 4.19 7.39 14.28
N ALA A 206 3.97 6.85 13.08
CA ALA A 206 4.01 7.61 11.84
C ALA A 206 2.85 7.20 10.92
N ARG A 207 2.40 8.13 10.07
CA ARG A 207 1.39 7.90 9.03
C ARG A 207 1.88 8.45 7.70
N ILE A 208 1.78 7.68 6.62
CA ILE A 208 2.12 8.12 5.26
C ILE A 208 0.99 7.79 4.29
N ALA A 209 0.72 8.66 3.31
CA ALA A 209 -0.23 8.37 2.24
C ALA A 209 0.33 7.30 1.29
N TRP A 210 -0.52 6.38 0.82
CA TRP A 210 -0.11 5.35 -0.15
C TRP A 210 0.47 5.96 -1.43
N SER A 211 -0.06 7.09 -1.89
CA SER A 211 0.45 7.80 -3.08
C SER A 211 1.94 8.14 -2.99
N HIS A 212 2.45 8.48 -1.79
CA HIS A 212 3.87 8.74 -1.56
C HIS A 212 4.69 7.45 -1.58
N VAL A 213 4.15 6.36 -1.01
CA VAL A 213 4.77 5.03 -1.05
C VAL A 213 4.89 4.53 -2.49
N ALA A 214 3.81 4.58 -3.26
CA ALA A 214 3.78 4.18 -4.66
C ALA A 214 4.83 4.95 -5.49
N ARG A 215 4.83 6.29 -5.35
CA ARG A 215 5.79 7.17 -6.03
C ARG A 215 7.25 6.86 -5.67
N ALA A 216 7.53 6.71 -4.38
CA ALA A 216 8.87 6.35 -3.91
C ALA A 216 9.29 4.96 -4.43
N THR A 217 8.36 4.01 -4.47
CA THR A 217 8.61 2.64 -4.95
C THR A 217 8.92 2.64 -6.45
N ASP A 218 8.18 3.40 -7.26
CA ASP A 218 8.45 3.53 -8.69
C ASP A 218 9.86 4.06 -8.94
N ARG A 219 10.31 5.04 -8.14
CA ARG A 219 11.69 5.52 -8.20
C ARG A 219 12.71 4.44 -7.79
N ILE A 220 12.43 3.66 -6.75
CA ILE A 220 13.31 2.56 -6.30
C ILE A 220 13.47 1.52 -7.40
N VAL A 221 12.38 1.12 -8.06
CA VAL A 221 12.40 0.12 -9.13
C VAL A 221 13.06 0.67 -10.41
N ALA A 222 12.86 1.95 -10.74
CA ALA A 222 13.59 2.58 -11.84
C ALA A 222 15.12 2.54 -11.63
N LEU A 223 15.57 2.54 -10.38
CA LEU A 223 16.97 2.44 -9.98
C LEU A 223 17.47 0.99 -9.78
N LYS A 224 16.72 -0.03 -10.24
CA LYS A 224 17.06 -1.46 -10.05
C LYS A 224 18.46 -1.88 -10.50
N HIS A 225 19.03 -1.21 -11.49
CA HIS A 225 20.39 -1.49 -11.98
C HIS A 225 21.47 -0.98 -11.02
N ARG A 226 21.11 -0.05 -10.12
CA ARG A 226 22.01 0.60 -9.17
C ARG A 226 21.74 0.19 -7.72
N LEU A 227 20.61 -0.45 -7.47
CA LEU A 227 20.15 -0.82 -6.13
C LEU A 227 19.95 -2.33 -6.01
N PRO A 228 20.35 -2.94 -4.89
CA PRO A 228 20.14 -4.37 -4.66
C PRO A 228 18.68 -4.65 -4.27
N LEU A 229 17.75 -4.64 -5.25
CA LEU A 229 16.31 -4.83 -5.00
C LEU A 229 15.96 -6.10 -4.22
N HIS A 230 16.79 -7.15 -4.32
CA HIS A 230 16.62 -8.38 -3.53
C HIS A 230 16.65 -8.14 -2.02
N ARG A 231 17.20 -7.02 -1.55
CA ARG A 231 17.19 -6.62 -0.12
C ARG A 231 15.91 -5.87 0.29
N LEU A 232 15.02 -5.56 -0.65
CA LEU A 232 13.70 -4.97 -0.41
C LEU A 232 12.60 -5.94 -0.88
N PRO A 233 12.35 -7.05 -0.16
CA PRO A 233 11.47 -8.12 -0.65
C PRO A 233 10.04 -7.65 -0.96
N GLY A 234 9.54 -6.61 -0.28
CA GLY A 234 8.23 -6.00 -0.52
C GLY A 234 8.20 -4.92 -1.60
N ALA A 235 9.34 -4.46 -2.13
CA ALA A 235 9.35 -3.32 -3.08
C ALA A 235 8.67 -3.68 -4.42
N LEU A 236 8.91 -4.88 -4.95
CA LEU A 236 8.24 -5.32 -6.19
C LEU A 236 6.74 -5.55 -5.99
N HIS A 237 6.33 -6.01 -4.80
CA HIS A 237 4.92 -6.11 -4.42
C HIS A 237 4.27 -4.72 -4.41
N ALA A 238 4.89 -3.76 -3.70
CA ALA A 238 4.43 -2.38 -3.63
C ALA A 238 4.37 -1.70 -5.01
N HIS A 239 5.32 -2.00 -5.90
CA HIS A 239 5.37 -1.45 -7.25
C HIS A 239 4.20 -1.96 -8.11
N LEU A 240 3.92 -3.27 -8.09
CA LEU A 240 2.76 -3.83 -8.77
C LEU A 240 1.46 -3.19 -8.23
N MET A 241 1.35 -3.05 -6.91
CA MET A 241 0.18 -2.43 -6.28
C MET A 241 0.05 -0.94 -6.63
N GLY A 242 1.17 -0.23 -6.73
CA GLY A 242 1.20 1.16 -7.18
C GLY A 242 0.67 1.30 -8.61
N SER A 243 1.07 0.39 -9.49
CA SER A 243 0.62 0.36 -10.89
C SER A 243 -0.87 0.06 -11.02
N LEU A 244 -1.37 -0.98 -10.32
CA LEU A 244 -2.80 -1.33 -10.30
C LEU A 244 -3.65 -0.20 -9.70
N TRP A 245 -3.21 0.37 -8.58
CA TRP A 245 -3.90 1.49 -7.94
C TRP A 245 -3.95 2.71 -8.86
N GLN A 246 -2.85 3.06 -9.54
CA GLN A 246 -2.83 4.19 -10.49
C GLN A 246 -3.81 3.98 -11.64
N ALA A 247 -3.89 2.76 -12.20
CA ALA A 247 -4.86 2.44 -13.24
C ALA A 247 -6.30 2.68 -12.76
N GLU A 248 -6.65 2.24 -11.55
CA GLU A 248 -7.97 2.51 -10.95
C GLU A 248 -8.24 3.99 -10.69
N GLN A 249 -7.24 4.75 -10.24
CA GLN A 249 -7.40 6.19 -10.02
C GLN A 249 -7.70 6.94 -11.33
N ARG A 250 -7.09 6.55 -12.46
CA ARG A 250 -7.37 7.15 -13.77
C ARG A 250 -8.81 6.89 -14.21
N ARG A 251 -9.33 5.67 -13.99
CA ARG A 251 -10.73 5.31 -14.29
C ARG A 251 -11.74 6.15 -13.51
N ASN A 252 -11.42 6.48 -12.26
CA ASN A 252 -12.24 7.34 -11.41
C ASN A 252 -12.06 8.86 -11.71
N GLY A 253 -11.43 9.22 -12.83
CA GLY A 253 -11.22 10.62 -13.25
C GLY A 253 -10.15 11.37 -12.46
N SER A 254 -9.38 10.69 -11.60
CA SER A 254 -8.29 11.31 -10.84
C SER A 254 -7.00 11.33 -11.66
N ARG A 255 -6.56 12.52 -12.10
CA ARG A 255 -5.26 12.69 -12.78
C ARG A 255 -4.15 12.82 -11.75
N ILE A 256 -3.52 11.69 -11.39
CA ILE A 256 -2.28 11.70 -10.60
C ILE A 256 -1.12 11.69 -11.61
N PRO A 257 -0.30 12.75 -11.70
CA PRO A 257 0.85 12.75 -12.58
C PRO A 257 1.93 11.86 -11.97
N LEU A 258 2.17 10.68 -12.56
CA LEU A 258 3.37 9.91 -12.31
C LEU A 258 3.95 9.33 -13.59
N MET A 259 5.26 9.10 -13.58
CA MET A 259 6.02 8.58 -14.69
C MET A 259 6.02 7.05 -14.65
N THR A 260 5.00 6.41 -15.24
CA THR A 260 5.10 4.99 -15.63
C THR A 260 4.45 4.76 -16.99
N THR A 261 5.25 4.92 -18.03
CA THR A 261 5.15 4.17 -19.28
C THR A 261 6.14 3.01 -19.16
N MET A 262 5.71 1.88 -18.60
CA MET A 262 6.43 0.59 -18.70
C MET A 262 5.50 -0.64 -18.64
N LEU A 263 4.19 -0.44 -18.80
CA LEU A 263 3.24 -1.51 -19.14
C LEU A 263 2.51 -1.24 -20.47
N SER A 264 2.94 -0.21 -21.21
CA SER A 264 2.42 0.06 -22.54
C SER A 264 3.09 -0.90 -23.53
N GLY A 265 2.34 -1.90 -24.00
CA GLY A 265 2.44 -2.21 -25.43
C GLY A 265 2.03 -0.96 -26.20
N ASP A 266 2.71 -0.66 -27.30
CA ASP A 266 2.38 0.44 -28.22
C ASP A 266 1.00 0.21 -28.87
N GLY A 267 -0.06 0.51 -28.10
CA GLY A 267 -1.44 0.24 -28.45
C GLY A 267 -2.35 1.39 -28.05
N ASP A 268 -2.96 2.03 -29.04
CA ASP A 268 -3.82 3.20 -28.92
C ASP A 268 -5.26 2.74 -28.65
N GLY A 269 -5.57 2.41 -27.38
CA GLY A 269 -6.91 2.02 -26.93
C GLY A 269 -7.00 1.74 -25.43
N ASP A 270 -8.05 2.25 -24.77
CA ASP A 270 -8.29 2.10 -23.32
C ASP A 270 -8.40 0.63 -22.85
N ASP A 271 -8.67 -0.32 -23.75
CA ASP A 271 -8.76 -1.76 -23.46
C ASP A 271 -7.43 -2.52 -23.58
N GLU A 272 -6.42 -1.98 -24.28
CA GLU A 272 -5.10 -2.62 -24.40
C GLU A 272 -4.25 -2.47 -23.13
N GLU A 273 -4.59 -1.54 -22.23
CA GLU A 273 -3.84 -1.31 -20.98
C GLU A 273 -4.13 -2.35 -19.88
N ARG A 274 -5.24 -3.11 -19.98
CA ARG A 274 -5.60 -4.13 -18.97
C ARG A 274 -4.80 -5.42 -19.17
N MET A 275 -4.38 -6.02 -18.06
CA MET A 275 -3.86 -7.39 -18.07
C MET A 275 -5.01 -8.39 -18.23
N THR A 276 -4.72 -9.53 -18.85
CA THR A 276 -5.59 -10.71 -18.73
C THR A 276 -5.59 -11.21 -17.29
N PHE A 277 -6.61 -11.98 -16.91
CA PHE A 277 -6.62 -12.63 -15.59
C PHE A 277 -5.40 -13.54 -15.40
N GLU A 278 -5.01 -14.26 -16.46
CA GLU A 278 -3.83 -15.13 -16.46
C GLU A 278 -2.52 -14.35 -16.28
N GLU A 279 -2.33 -13.23 -16.96
CA GLU A 279 -1.15 -12.37 -16.80
C GLU A 279 -1.05 -11.79 -15.39
N LEU A 280 -2.18 -11.31 -14.85
CA LEU A 280 -2.23 -10.78 -13.49
C LEU A 280 -1.89 -11.88 -12.47
N HIS A 281 -2.49 -13.06 -12.62
CA HIS A 281 -2.22 -14.21 -11.77
C HIS A 281 -0.75 -14.67 -11.88
N ALA A 282 -0.19 -14.75 -13.09
CA ALA A 282 1.21 -15.11 -13.30
C ALA A 282 2.17 -14.14 -12.61
N LYS A 283 1.88 -12.82 -12.65
CA LYS A 283 2.67 -11.80 -11.95
C LYS A 283 2.61 -11.97 -10.43
N THR A 284 1.43 -12.24 -9.85
CA THR A 284 1.30 -12.40 -8.40
C THR A 284 1.95 -13.69 -7.89
N VAL A 285 1.89 -14.76 -8.68
CA VAL A 285 2.64 -16.00 -8.43
C VAL A 285 4.15 -15.76 -8.51
N ALA A 286 4.64 -15.07 -9.54
CA ALA A 286 6.06 -14.76 -9.70
C ALA A 286 6.62 -13.92 -8.53
N LEU A 287 5.83 -13.00 -7.98
CA LEU A 287 6.20 -12.21 -6.81
C LEU A 287 6.07 -12.98 -5.49
N SER A 288 5.49 -14.19 -5.50
CA SER A 288 5.33 -15.04 -4.32
C SER A 288 4.48 -14.40 -3.21
N PHE A 289 3.33 -13.81 -3.61
CA PHE A 289 2.31 -13.40 -2.65
C PHE A 289 1.86 -14.59 -1.79
N VAL A 290 1.72 -14.32 -0.49
CA VAL A 290 1.40 -15.30 0.55
C VAL A 290 -0.10 -15.28 0.81
N ALA A 291 -0.69 -16.45 0.72
CA ALA A 291 -2.09 -16.72 0.97
C ALA A 291 -2.20 -17.76 2.10
N SER A 292 -3.05 -17.51 3.09
CA SER A 292 -3.32 -18.46 4.18
C SER A 292 -4.14 -19.64 3.66
N ASP A 293 -5.16 -19.34 2.85
CA ASP A 293 -5.94 -20.31 2.10
C ASP A 293 -5.42 -20.34 0.66
N PRO A 294 -5.11 -21.51 0.07
CA PRO A 294 -4.60 -21.58 -1.29
C PRO A 294 -5.53 -20.93 -2.33
N ARG A 295 -6.85 -20.95 -2.10
CA ARG A 295 -7.86 -20.35 -2.99
C ARG A 295 -7.74 -18.83 -3.08
N ASP A 296 -7.25 -18.17 -2.02
CA ASP A 296 -7.10 -16.72 -1.98
C ASP A 296 -6.07 -16.21 -3.00
N ARG A 297 -5.20 -17.08 -3.56
CA ARG A 297 -4.31 -16.73 -4.68
C ARG A 297 -5.08 -16.31 -5.93
N VAL A 298 -6.29 -16.84 -6.09
CA VAL A 298 -7.22 -16.52 -7.18
C VAL A 298 -8.23 -15.50 -6.70
N TYR A 299 -8.86 -15.72 -5.53
CA TYR A 299 -9.97 -14.89 -5.06
C TYR A 299 -9.58 -13.44 -4.76
N ALA A 300 -8.35 -13.19 -4.33
CA ALA A 300 -7.85 -11.83 -4.15
C ALA A 300 -7.82 -11.02 -5.47
N LEU A 301 -7.77 -11.68 -6.63
CA LEU A 301 -7.73 -11.03 -7.94
C LEU A 301 -9.12 -10.69 -8.49
N LEU A 302 -10.18 -11.32 -7.99
CA LEU A 302 -11.54 -11.20 -8.56
C LEU A 302 -12.12 -9.78 -8.48
N GLY A 303 -11.58 -8.93 -7.60
CA GLY A 303 -11.98 -7.53 -7.52
C GLY A 303 -11.32 -6.62 -8.55
N ILE A 304 -10.28 -7.10 -9.25
CA ILE A 304 -9.50 -6.31 -10.20
C ILE A 304 -10.09 -6.49 -11.60
N PRO A 305 -10.41 -5.42 -12.34
CA PRO A 305 -10.82 -5.53 -13.72
C PRO A 305 -9.70 -6.09 -14.59
N THR A 306 -10.09 -6.96 -15.51
CA THR A 306 -9.20 -7.60 -16.48
C THR A 306 -9.75 -7.36 -17.88
N ARG A 307 -9.11 -7.93 -18.91
CA ARG A 307 -9.66 -7.92 -20.28
C ARG A 307 -10.92 -8.78 -20.38
N GLU A 308 -11.01 -9.83 -19.57
CA GLU A 308 -12.10 -10.81 -19.61
C GLU A 308 -13.27 -10.42 -18.72
N THR A 309 -13.03 -9.59 -17.69
CA THR A 309 -14.03 -9.30 -16.67
C THR A 309 -14.07 -7.83 -16.27
N GLU A 310 -15.30 -7.33 -16.12
CA GLU A 310 -15.60 -6.07 -15.44
C GLU A 310 -16.36 -6.38 -14.16
N PRO A 311 -15.67 -6.49 -13.00
CA PRO A 311 -16.31 -6.80 -11.74
C PRO A 311 -17.42 -5.81 -11.37
N ASP A 312 -17.31 -4.55 -11.82
CA ASP A 312 -18.32 -3.50 -11.60
C ASP A 312 -19.72 -3.89 -12.12
N ASP A 313 -19.79 -4.70 -13.18
CA ASP A 313 -21.04 -5.23 -13.75
C ASP A 313 -21.58 -6.44 -12.99
N GLY A 314 -20.88 -6.86 -11.93
CA GLY A 314 -21.24 -8.03 -11.11
C GLY A 314 -20.76 -9.36 -11.69
N VAL A 315 -20.02 -9.33 -12.81
CA VAL A 315 -19.43 -10.49 -13.48
C VAL A 315 -18.02 -10.72 -12.94
N LEU A 316 -17.83 -11.84 -12.26
CA LEU A 316 -16.51 -12.28 -11.79
C LEU A 316 -15.93 -13.33 -12.75
N TYR A 317 -14.60 -13.44 -12.75
CA TYR A 317 -13.91 -14.48 -13.52
C TYR A 317 -14.26 -15.89 -13.02
N LEU A 318 -14.45 -15.99 -11.70
CA LEU A 318 -14.86 -17.20 -11.00
C LEU A 318 -15.67 -16.78 -9.77
N GLU A 319 -16.72 -17.53 -9.44
CA GLU A 319 -17.47 -17.33 -8.20
C GLU A 319 -16.67 -17.91 -7.01
N PRO A 320 -16.44 -17.13 -5.92
CA PRO A 320 -15.75 -17.64 -4.75
C PRO A 320 -16.55 -18.74 -4.05
N ASP A 321 -15.96 -19.93 -3.96
CA ASP A 321 -16.50 -21.05 -3.20
C ASP A 321 -15.46 -21.55 -2.20
N TYR A 322 -15.76 -21.39 -0.90
CA TYR A 322 -14.94 -21.92 0.19
C TYR A 322 -15.41 -23.29 0.69
N GLY A 323 -16.51 -23.83 0.16
CA GLY A 323 -17.01 -25.17 0.48
C GLY A 323 -16.34 -26.29 -0.32
N VAL A 324 -15.65 -25.95 -1.42
CA VAL A 324 -14.88 -26.92 -2.23
C VAL A 324 -13.50 -27.15 -1.62
N ASN A 325 -13.18 -28.41 -1.30
CA ASN A 325 -11.84 -28.80 -0.90
C ASN A 325 -10.92 -28.89 -2.13
N LEU A 326 -9.76 -28.23 -2.07
CA LEU A 326 -8.66 -28.35 -3.04
C LEU A 326 -7.65 -29.41 -2.60
#